data_AF-A0A1T5CJQ1-F1
#
_entry.id   AF-A0A1T5CJQ1-F1
#
_cell.length_a   1.000
_cell.length_b   1.000
_cell.length_c   1.000
_cell.angle_alpha   90.00
_cell.angle_beta   90.00
_cell.angle_gamma   90.00
#
_symmetry.space_group_name_H-M   'P 1'
#
loop_
_entity.id
_entity.type
_entity.pdbx_description
1 polymer ?
#
loop_
_entity_poly.entity_id
_entity_poly.type
_entity_poly.pdbx_seq_one_letter_code
_entity_poly.pdbx_strand_id
1 'polypeptide(L)'
;MAAFAAILIGLLNILFHNIWELSWKFIITILGWTSLFIGLGLFVFPEPTTRKLTVLNLKFVQTIYVLLFLLGIFLLNMGYELVLH
;
A
#
# COMPACT_ATOMS: atom_id res chain seq x y z
N MET A 1 -16.37 -4.70 -1.74
CA MET A 1 -15.96 -3.33 -1.33
C MET A 1 -14.45 -3.16 -1.27
N ALA A 2 -13.71 -4.04 -0.57
CA ALA A 2 -12.24 -3.92 -0.43
C ALA A 2 -11.48 -3.90 -1.78
N ALA A 3 -11.83 -4.78 -2.73
CA ALA A 3 -11.21 -4.82 -4.06
C ALA A 3 -11.37 -3.49 -4.82
N PHE A 4 -12.60 -2.96 -4.88
CA PHE A 4 -12.90 -1.69 -5.54
C PHE A 4 -12.18 -0.50 -4.88
N ALA A 5 -12.15 -0.45 -3.54
CA ALA A 5 -11.42 0.58 -2.81
C ALA A 5 -9.91 0.54 -3.10
N ALA A 6 -9.30 -0.65 -3.13
CA ALA A 6 -7.88 -0.82 -3.45
C ALA A 6 -7.54 -0.37 -4.88
N ILE A 7 -8.43 -0.64 -5.85
CA ILE A 7 -8.30 -0.13 -7.23
C ILE A 7 -8.33 1.40 -7.24
N LEU A 8 -9.35 2.01 -6.62
CA LEU A 8 -9.50 3.47 -6.60
C LEU A 8 -8.31 4.16 -5.93
N ILE A 9 -7.90 3.68 -4.76
CA ILE A 9 -6.75 4.23 -4.02
C ILE A 9 -5.47 4.09 -4.85
N GLY A 10 -5.26 2.92 -5.49
CA GLY A 10 -4.10 2.69 -6.35
C GLY A 10 -4.07 3.63 -7.56
N LEU A 11 -5.19 3.79 -8.25
CA LEU A 11 -5.33 4.69 -9.40
C LEU A 11 -5.09 6.15 -9.00
N LEU A 12 -5.73 6.62 -7.93
CA LEU A 12 -5.52 7.98 -7.43
C LEU A 12 -4.04 8.23 -7.12
N ASN A 13 -3.39 7.30 -6.44
CA ASN A 13 -1.99 7.45 -6.10
C ASN A 13 -1.09 7.50 -7.34
N ILE A 14 -1.33 6.64 -8.35
CA ILE A 14 -0.58 6.68 -9.62
C ILE A 14 -0.83 8.02 -10.36
N LEU A 15 -2.06 8.52 -10.39
CA LEU A 15 -2.36 9.78 -11.07
C LEU A 15 -1.65 10.99 -10.43
N PHE A 16 -1.50 11.01 -9.11
CA PHE A 16 -0.87 12.13 -8.39
C PHE A 16 0.64 11.96 -8.14
N HIS A 17 1.12 10.73 -8.02
CA HIS A 17 2.46 10.44 -7.49
C HIS A 17 3.23 9.37 -8.29
N ASN A 18 2.99 9.18 -9.59
CA ASN A 18 3.77 8.25 -10.41
C ASN A 18 5.16 8.81 -10.77
N ILE A 19 6.07 8.78 -9.80
CA ILE A 19 7.44 9.29 -9.92
C ILE A 19 8.42 8.14 -9.69
N TRP A 20 9.19 7.81 -10.73
CA TRP A 20 10.17 6.71 -10.73
C TRP A 20 11.60 7.17 -10.48
N GLU A 21 11.76 8.15 -9.60
CA GLU A 21 13.04 8.67 -9.14
C GLU A 21 13.49 7.94 -7.88
N LEU A 22 14.79 7.68 -7.70
CA LEU A 22 15.39 7.05 -6.50
C LEU A 22 15.33 7.97 -5.26
N SER A 23 14.12 8.36 -4.87
CA SER A 23 13.81 9.19 -3.70
C SER A 23 12.70 8.55 -2.88
N TRP A 24 12.31 9.16 -1.77
CA TRP A 24 11.17 8.70 -0.94
C TRP A 24 9.86 8.61 -1.73
N LYS A 25 9.73 9.36 -2.84
CA LYS A 25 8.57 9.32 -3.75
C LYS A 25 8.45 7.97 -4.45
N PHE A 26 9.55 7.26 -4.67
CA PHE A 26 9.55 5.90 -5.24
C PHE A 26 8.70 4.93 -4.42
N ILE A 27 8.80 5.03 -3.08
CA ILE A 27 8.04 4.17 -2.16
C ILE A 27 6.54 4.42 -2.35
N ILE A 28 6.13 5.67 -2.50
CA ILE A 28 4.74 6.06 -2.76
C ILE A 28 4.26 5.48 -4.09
N THR A 29 5.07 5.59 -5.15
CA THR A 29 4.78 5.00 -6.47
C THR A 29 4.55 3.49 -6.35
N ILE A 30 5.44 2.76 -5.68
CA ILE A 30 5.31 1.31 -5.49
C ILE A 30 4.05 0.96 -4.70
N LEU A 31 3.73 1.69 -3.63
CA LEU A 31 2.51 1.45 -2.86
C LEU A 31 1.25 1.65 -3.71
N GLY A 32 1.23 2.64 -4.61
CA GLY A 32 0.13 2.88 -5.55
C GLY A 32 -0.07 1.72 -6.52
N TRP A 33 1.01 1.30 -7.19
CA TRP A 33 0.97 0.16 -8.10
C TRP A 33 0.60 -1.15 -7.40
N THR A 34 1.14 -1.40 -6.20
CA THR A 34 0.81 -2.59 -5.41
C THR A 34 -0.67 -2.63 -5.03
N SER A 35 -1.23 -1.50 -4.58
CA SER A 35 -2.67 -1.40 -4.27
C SER A 35 -3.54 -1.66 -5.50
N LEU A 36 -3.16 -1.11 -6.65
CA LEU A 36 -3.88 -1.32 -7.90
C LEU A 36 -3.87 -2.80 -8.31
N PHE A 37 -2.72 -3.46 -8.30
CA PHE A 37 -2.61 -4.88 -8.67
C PHE A 37 -3.36 -5.79 -7.70
N ILE A 38 -3.30 -5.54 -6.39
CA ILE A 38 -4.08 -6.29 -5.39
C ILE A 38 -5.58 -6.11 -5.65
N GLY A 39 -6.02 -4.86 -5.87
CA GLY A 39 -7.41 -4.55 -6.14
C GLY A 39 -7.93 -5.24 -7.41
N LEU A 40 -7.17 -5.17 -8.50
CA LEU A 40 -7.49 -5.86 -9.77
C LEU A 40 -7.50 -7.38 -9.59
N GLY A 41 -6.51 -7.94 -8.88
CA GLY A 41 -6.46 -9.38 -8.60
C GLY A 41 -7.68 -9.87 -7.84
N LEU A 42 -8.09 -9.15 -6.79
CA LEU A 42 -9.30 -9.47 -6.00
C LEU A 42 -10.60 -9.27 -6.80
N PHE A 43 -10.60 -8.35 -7.78
CA PHE A 43 -11.76 -8.08 -8.62
C PHE A 43 -11.92 -9.13 -9.73
N VAL A 44 -10.82 -9.50 -10.41
CA VAL A 44 -10.81 -10.49 -11.50
C VAL A 44 -10.95 -11.92 -10.95
N PHE A 45 -10.30 -12.21 -9.82
CA PHE A 45 -10.32 -13.52 -9.19
C PHE A 45 -10.92 -13.42 -7.79
N PRO A 46 -12.27 -13.39 -7.67
CA PRO A 46 -12.96 -13.42 -6.39
C PRO A 46 -12.93 -14.83 -5.78
N GLU A 47 -11.77 -15.49 -5.77
CA GLU A 47 -11.61 -16.72 -4.99
C GLU A 47 -11.88 -16.39 -3.51
N PRO A 48 -12.65 -17.22 -2.78
CA PRO A 48 -12.87 -17.01 -1.37
C PRO A 48 -11.53 -17.14 -0.66
N THR A 49 -10.96 -15.98 -0.33
CA THR A 49 -9.68 -15.82 0.37
C THR A 49 -9.68 -16.56 1.72
N THR A 50 -10.85 -16.98 2.20
CA THR A 50 -11.09 -17.71 3.44
C THR A 50 -10.35 -19.05 3.54
N ARG A 51 -10.00 -19.72 2.43
CA ARG A 51 -9.21 -20.97 2.49
C ARG A 51 -7.69 -20.75 2.44
N LYS A 52 -7.21 -19.60 1.94
CA LYS A 52 -5.77 -19.28 1.83
C LYS A 52 -5.27 -18.36 2.95
N LEU A 53 -6.16 -17.59 3.61
CA LEU A 53 -5.81 -16.69 4.72
C LEU A 53 -5.46 -17.41 6.03
N THR A 54 -5.92 -18.63 6.26
CA THR A 54 -5.63 -19.39 7.49
C THR A 54 -4.15 -19.75 7.64
N VAL A 55 -3.39 -19.69 6.54
CA VAL A 55 -1.95 -20.00 6.52
C VAL A 55 -1.08 -18.76 6.77
N LEU A 56 -1.66 -17.55 6.64
CA LEU A 56 -0.94 -16.31 6.88
C LEU A 56 -0.86 -16.10 8.40
N ASN A 57 0.33 -16.34 8.96
CA ASN A 57 0.57 -16.24 10.39
C ASN A 57 0.13 -14.86 10.91
N LEU A 58 -0.77 -14.82 11.89
CA LEU A 58 -1.28 -13.58 12.49
C LEU A 58 -0.16 -12.64 12.96
N LYS A 59 0.99 -13.20 13.40
CA LYS A 59 2.17 -12.41 13.78
C LYS A 59 2.80 -11.69 12.59
N PHE A 60 2.79 -12.29 11.40
CA PHE A 60 3.33 -11.69 10.18
C PHE A 60 2.47 -10.51 9.72
N VAL A 61 1.13 -10.67 9.78
CA VAL A 61 0.19 -9.59 9.50
C VAL A 61 0.41 -8.41 10.45
N GLN A 62 0.53 -8.68 11.75
CA GLN A 62 0.80 -7.66 12.76
C GLN A 62 2.13 -6.93 12.49
N THR A 63 3.17 -7.67 12.11
CA THR A 63 4.48 -7.09 11.78
C THR A 63 4.38 -6.14 10.57
N ILE A 64 3.67 -6.56 9.51
CA ILE A 64 3.43 -5.71 8.34
C ILE A 64 2.70 -4.42 8.73
N TYR A 65 1.67 -4.49 9.57
CA TYR A 65 0.94 -3.29 9.98
C TYR A 65 1.81 -2.30 10.77
N VAL A 66 2.68 -2.79 11.66
CA VAL A 66 3.63 -1.92 12.38
C VAL A 66 4.63 -1.28 11.42
N LEU A 67 5.17 -2.04 10.45
CA LEU A 67 6.08 -1.49 9.45
C LEU A 67 5.41 -0.44 8.55
N LEU A 68 4.17 -0.68 8.12
CA LEU A 68 3.40 0.29 7.33
C LEU A 68 3.09 1.55 8.13
N PHE A 69 2.82 1.43 9.43
CA PHE A 69 2.59 2.57 10.30
C PHE A 69 3.86 3.44 10.46
N LEU A 70 5.01 2.81 10.73
CA LEU A 70 6.29 3.52 10.80
C LEU A 70 6.66 4.18 9.46
N LEU A 71 6.41 3.48 8.34
CA LEU A 71 6.59 4.04 7.01
C LEU A 71 5.69 5.27 6.77
N GLY A 72 4.44 5.22 7.25
CA GLY A 72 3.54 6.37 7.20
C GLY A 72 4.07 7.58 7.94
N ILE A 73 4.60 7.39 9.16
CA ILE A 73 5.24 8.48 9.94
C ILE A 73 6.44 9.05 9.18
N PHE A 74 7.29 8.18 8.64
CA PHE A 74 8.45 8.59 7.85
C PHE A 74 8.06 9.43 6.64
N LEU A 75 7.10 8.96 5.84
CA LEU A 75 6.62 9.68 4.65
C LEU A 75 5.95 11.00 5.01
N LEU A 76 5.21 11.06 6.13
CA LEU A 76 4.63 12.30 6.63
C LEU A 76 5.71 13.33 6.97
N ASN A 77 6.78 12.91 7.65
CA ASN A 77 7.90 13.80 7.94
C ASN A 77 8.59 14.28 6.66
N MET A 78 8.79 13.41 5.67
CA MET A 78 9.42 13.79 4.39
C MET A 78 8.56 14.76 3.57
N GLY A 79 7.22 14.65 3.64
CA GLY A 79 6.32 15.50 2.88
C GLY A 79 6.02 16.86 3.52
N TYR A 80 6.03 16.93 4.85
CA TYR A 80 5.64 18.14 5.60
C TYR A 80 6.79 18.78 6.38
N GLU A 81 7.99 18.18 6.37
CA GLU A 81 9.17 18.67 7.09
C GLU A 81 8.89 18.93 8.59
N LEU A 82 8.05 18.08 9.20
CA LEU A 82 7.53 18.27 10.57
C LEU A 82 8.66 18.41 11.61
N VAL A 83 9.74 17.66 11.42
CA VAL A 83 10.98 17.83 12.16
C VAL A 83 11.95 18.59 11.28
N LEU A 84 12.06 19.90 11.51
CA LEU A 84 13.12 20.74 10.99
C LEU A 84 14.44 20.27 11.61
N HIS A 85 15.36 19.77 10.79
CA HIS A 85 16.77 19.67 11.16
C HIS A 85 17.46 21.01 10.93
#